data_AF-A0A3B9NP37-F1
#
_entry.id   AF-A0A3B9NP37-F1
#
_cell.length_a   1.000
_cell.length_b   1.000
_cell.length_c   1.000
_cell.angle_alpha   90.00
_cell.angle_beta   90.00
_cell.angle_gamma   90.00
#
_symmetry.space_group_name_H-M   'P 1'
#
loop_
_entity.id
_entity.type
_entity.pdbx_description
1 polymer ?
#
loop_
_entity_poly.entity_id
_entity_poly.type
_entity_poly.pdbx_seq_one_letter_code
_entity_poly.pdbx_strand_id
1 'polypeptide(L)'
;DLFRSLCPMTGQPDFARIILRMTGPQLARPGLLQYLFSYREHGEFAEQVAERLFMDLYQAAKPSKLGVRAEFTRRGGIDINAERVLGYRDWDYVRHYRQ
;
A
#
# COMPACT_ATOMS: atom_id res chain seq x y z
N ASP A 1 9.37 3.11 0.11
CA ASP A 1 9.69 2.97 -1.34
C ASP A 1 10.19 1.60 -1.75
N LEU A 2 9.83 0.54 -1.01
CA LEU A 2 10.33 -0.81 -1.24
C LEU A 2 9.29 -1.74 -1.87
N PHE A 3 8.06 -1.26 -2.05
CA PHE A 3 6.97 -2.07 -2.56
C PHE A 3 7.05 -2.21 -4.08
N ARG A 4 6.88 -3.45 -4.54
CA ARG A 4 6.75 -3.80 -5.94
C ARG A 4 5.72 -4.92 -6.07
N SER A 5 4.84 -4.81 -7.06
CA SER A 5 3.96 -5.88 -7.54
C SER A 5 4.09 -6.05 -9.05
N LEU A 6 3.29 -6.93 -9.64
CA LEU A 6 3.16 -7.09 -11.09
C LEU A 6 1.79 -6.59 -11.55
N CYS A 7 1.74 -5.92 -12.70
CA CYS A 7 0.49 -5.61 -13.37
C CYS A 7 -0.14 -6.91 -13.88
N PRO A 8 -1.37 -7.28 -13.48
CA PRO A 8 -2.00 -8.54 -13.89
C PRO A 8 -2.11 -8.74 -15.40
N MET A 9 -2.27 -7.64 -16.15
CA MET A 9 -2.49 -7.67 -17.60
C MET A 9 -1.20 -7.79 -18.40
N THR A 10 -0.11 -7.20 -17.92
CA THR A 10 1.13 -7.03 -18.71
C THR A 10 2.32 -7.79 -18.13
N GLY A 11 2.24 -8.24 -16.87
CA GLY A 11 3.37 -8.82 -16.14
C GLY A 11 4.50 -7.81 -15.83
N GLN A 12 4.36 -6.55 -16.24
CA GLN A 12 5.35 -5.51 -15.97
C GLN A 12 5.34 -5.13 -14.47
N PRO A 13 6.49 -4.78 -13.89
CA PRO A 13 6.57 -4.39 -12.49
C PRO A 13 5.87 -3.06 -12.21
N ASP A 14 5.11 -3.02 -11.13
CA ASP A 14 4.52 -1.82 -10.55
C ASP A 14 5.26 -1.46 -9.27
N PHE A 15 5.70 -0.20 -9.16
CA PHE A 15 6.39 0.31 -7.97
C PHE A 15 5.47 1.27 -7.23
N ALA A 16 5.49 1.18 -5.90
CA ALA A 16 4.75 2.11 -5.06
C ALA A 16 5.50 2.47 -3.78
N ARG A 17 5.15 3.63 -3.24
CA ARG A 17 5.37 3.94 -1.84
C ARG A 17 4.11 3.57 -1.05
N ILE A 18 4.27 2.73 -0.04
CA ILE A 18 3.18 2.42 0.89
C ILE A 18 3.34 3.32 2.12
N ILE A 19 2.31 4.13 2.38
CA ILE A 19 2.19 4.90 3.62
C ILE A 19 1.20 4.18 4.53
N LEU A 20 1.68 3.82 5.72
CA LEU A 20 0.90 3.15 6.75
C LEU A 20 0.81 4.04 7.99
N ARG A 21 -0.40 4.28 8.48
CA ARG A 21 -0.67 4.91 9.78
C ARG A 21 -1.59 4.01 10.60
N MET A 22 -1.26 3.80 11.87
CA MET A 22 -2.04 2.90 12.73
C MET A 22 -2.03 3.39 14.17
N THR A 23 -3.17 3.28 14.85
CA THR A 23 -3.30 3.42 16.30
C THR A 23 -3.86 2.12 16.86
N GLY A 24 -3.12 1.48 17.77
CA GLY A 24 -3.47 0.17 18.31
C GLY A 24 -2.23 -0.74 18.46
N PRO A 25 -2.42 -2.08 18.50
CA PRO A 25 -1.33 -3.03 18.59
C PRO A 25 -0.29 -2.84 17.49
N GLN A 26 0.98 -2.79 17.86
CA GLN A 26 2.07 -2.58 16.91
C GLN A 26 2.47 -3.88 16.23
N LEU A 27 2.53 -3.85 14.90
CA LEU A 27 3.10 -4.94 14.10
C LEU A 27 4.62 -4.89 14.12
N ALA A 28 5.26 -6.05 14.23
CA ALA A 28 6.71 -6.16 14.13
C ALA A 28 7.19 -5.73 12.73
N ARG A 29 8.12 -4.77 12.68
CA ARG A 29 8.66 -4.24 11.42
C ARG A 29 9.20 -5.32 10.47
N PRO A 30 9.96 -6.34 10.93
CA PRO A 30 10.45 -7.39 10.04
C PRO A 30 9.33 -8.17 9.35
N GLY A 31 8.29 -8.55 10.10
CA GLY A 31 7.14 -9.27 9.55
C GLY A 31 6.35 -8.43 8.54
N LEU A 32 6.17 -7.13 8.82
CA LEU A 32 5.55 -6.21 7.87
C LEU A 32 6.37 -6.06 6.59
N LEU A 33 7.71 -5.96 6.68
CA LEU A 33 8.57 -5.88 5.50
C LEU A 33 8.53 -7.18 4.67
N GLN A 34 8.55 -8.33 5.33
CA GLN A 34 8.43 -9.63 4.66
C GLN A 34 7.08 -9.76 3.94
N TYR A 35 6.01 -9.31 4.59
CA TYR A 35 4.67 -9.25 3.97
C TYR A 35 4.67 -8.33 2.74
N LEU A 36 5.23 -7.12 2.82
CA LEU A 36 5.31 -6.23 1.65
C LEU A 36 6.19 -6.82 0.52
N PHE A 37 7.23 -7.59 0.85
CA PHE A 37 8.07 -8.25 -0.14
C PHE A 37 7.42 -9.46 -0.81
N SER A 38 6.41 -10.09 -0.20
CA SER A 38 5.70 -11.19 -0.83
C SER A 38 4.95 -10.76 -2.10
N TYR A 39 4.63 -9.47 -2.23
CA TYR A 39 3.96 -8.90 -3.40
C TYR A 39 4.85 -8.83 -4.65
N ARG A 40 6.17 -9.03 -4.53
CA ARG A 40 7.12 -8.85 -5.63
C ARG A 40 6.76 -9.60 -6.90
N GLU A 41 6.24 -10.82 -6.79
CA GLU A 41 5.81 -11.65 -7.91
C GLU A 41 4.27 -11.79 -7.96
N HIS A 42 3.56 -11.01 -7.15
CA HIS A 42 2.12 -11.04 -7.08
C HIS A 42 1.49 -10.08 -8.10
N GLY A 43 0.56 -10.61 -8.90
CA GLY A 43 -0.24 -9.82 -9.83
C GLY A 43 -1.45 -9.20 -9.14
N GLU A 44 -1.48 -7.87 -9.01
CA GLU A 44 -2.63 -7.16 -8.44
C GLU A 44 -2.77 -5.76 -9.03
N PHE A 45 -4.00 -5.32 -9.27
CA PHE A 45 -4.28 -3.98 -9.76
C PHE A 45 -3.96 -2.93 -8.70
N ALA A 46 -3.46 -1.76 -9.12
CA ALA A 46 -3.02 -0.70 -8.20
C ALA A 46 -4.13 -0.26 -7.23
N GLU A 47 -5.37 -0.25 -7.70
CA GLU A 47 -6.58 0.08 -6.95
C GLU A 47 -6.88 -0.93 -5.83
N GLN A 48 -6.52 -2.20 -6.03
CA GLN A 48 -6.80 -3.30 -5.11
C GLN A 48 -5.74 -3.43 -4.02
N VAL A 49 -4.49 -3.08 -4.32
CA VAL A 49 -3.37 -3.19 -3.37
C VAL A 49 -3.65 -2.48 -2.05
N ALA A 50 -4.15 -1.24 -2.07
CA ALA A 50 -4.44 -0.50 -0.83
C ALA A 50 -5.55 -1.15 0.00
N GLU A 51 -6.60 -1.68 -0.65
CA GLU A 51 -7.69 -2.41 -0.01
C GLU A 51 -7.19 -3.68 0.66
N ARG A 52 -6.42 -4.49 -0.07
CA ARG A 52 -5.92 -5.76 0.45
C ARG A 52 -4.97 -5.57 1.62
N LEU A 53 -4.00 -4.66 1.48
CA LEU A 53 -3.10 -4.30 2.57
C LEU A 53 -3.90 -3.83 3.79
N PHE A 54 -4.93 -3.00 3.59
CA PHE A 54 -5.79 -2.54 4.68
C PHE A 54 -6.49 -3.70 5.39
N MET A 55 -7.13 -4.60 4.63
CA MET A 55 -7.88 -5.71 5.18
C MET A 55 -6.96 -6.69 5.93
N ASP A 56 -5.82 -7.05 5.36
CA ASP A 56 -4.87 -7.97 5.99
C ASP A 56 -4.31 -7.39 7.29
N LEU A 57 -3.92 -6.11 7.30
CA LEU A 57 -3.41 -5.44 8.50
C LEU A 57 -4.49 -5.25 9.56
N TYR A 58 -5.73 -4.95 9.16
CA TYR A 58 -6.86 -4.86 10.09
C TYR A 58 -7.15 -6.22 10.74
N GLN A 59 -7.14 -7.31 9.96
CA GLN A 59 -7.35 -8.65 10.50
C GLN A 59 -6.22 -9.07 11.46
N ALA A 60 -4.97 -8.75 11.11
CA ALA A 60 -3.80 -9.14 11.91
C ALA A 60 -3.67 -8.38 13.24
N ALA A 61 -3.99 -7.07 13.27
CA ALA A 61 -3.72 -6.22 14.42
C ALA A 61 -4.97 -5.64 15.12
N LYS A 62 -6.15 -5.69 14.48
CA LYS A 62 -7.41 -5.10 14.97
C LYS A 62 -7.23 -3.67 15.55
N PRO A 63 -6.58 -2.75 14.82
CA PRO A 63 -6.31 -1.41 15.32
C PRO A 63 -7.59 -0.59 15.45
N SER A 64 -7.60 0.38 16.37
CA SER A 64 -8.71 1.33 16.51
C SER A 64 -8.74 2.37 15.40
N LYS A 65 -7.59 2.65 14.78
CA LYS A 65 -7.45 3.47 13.57
C LYS A 65 -6.42 2.87 12.62
N LEU A 66 -6.73 2.84 11.33
CA LEU A 66 -5.84 2.35 10.28
C LEU A 66 -5.96 3.23 9.05
N GLY A 67 -4.83 3.59 8.45
CA GLY A 67 -4.76 4.24 7.16
C GLY A 67 -3.70 3.54 6.32
N VAL A 68 -4.10 3.10 5.12
CA VAL A 68 -3.19 2.56 4.10
C VAL A 68 -3.34 3.37 2.82
N ARG A 69 -2.22 3.87 2.30
CA ARG A 69 -2.14 4.55 1.01
C ARG A 69 -1.03 3.93 0.18
N ALA A 70 -1.34 3.62 -1.06
CA ALA A 70 -0.38 3.13 -2.04
C ALA A 70 -0.21 4.20 -3.13
N GLU A 71 0.97 4.79 -3.17
CA GLU A 71 1.36 5.85 -4.10
C GLU A 71 2.19 5.24 -5.24
N PHE A 72 1.54 4.85 -6.34
CA PHE A 72 2.20 4.18 -7.45
C PHE A 72 2.97 5.16 -8.34
N THR A 73 4.04 4.68 -8.97
CA THR A 73 4.73 5.39 -10.05
C THR A 73 3.88 5.39 -11.32
N ARG A 74 3.99 6.45 -12.13
CA ARG A 74 3.19 6.59 -13.35
C ARG A 74 3.33 5.46 -14.37
N ARG A 75 2.24 5.13 -15.05
CA ARG A 75 2.21 4.39 -16.32
C ARG A 75 1.50 5.24 -17.38
N GLY A 76 2.09 5.38 -18.56
CA GLY A 76 1.51 6.21 -19.63
C GLY A 76 1.29 7.68 -19.23
N GLY A 77 2.07 8.20 -18.27
CA GLY A 77 1.92 9.57 -17.76
C GLY A 77 0.90 9.75 -16.63
N ILE A 78 0.19 8.69 -16.23
CA ILE A 78 -0.84 8.73 -15.17
C ILE A 78 -0.36 7.89 -13.98
N ASP A 79 -0.41 8.46 -12.78
CA ASP A 79 -0.21 7.75 -11.52
C ASP A 79 -1.54 7.41 -10.85
N ILE A 80 -1.54 6.34 -10.04
CA ILE A 80 -2.70 5.91 -9.26
C ILE A 80 -2.31 5.94 -7.79
N ASN A 81 -3.11 6.64 -6.98
CA ASN A 81 -2.91 6.77 -5.55
C ASN A 81 -4.16 6.27 -4.84
N ALA A 82 -4.14 5.01 -4.40
CA ALA A 82 -5.28 4.40 -3.72
C ALA A 82 -5.12 4.55 -2.21
N GLU A 83 -6.21 4.93 -1.52
CA GLU A 83 -6.22 5.04 -0.06
C GLU A 83 -7.44 4.38 0.58
N ARG A 84 -7.22 3.82 1.77
CA ARG A 84 -8.24 3.27 2.67
C ARG A 84 -7.97 3.70 4.10
N VAL A 85 -9.02 4.17 4.76
CA VAL A 85 -8.94 4.75 6.10
C VAL A 85 -10.08 4.31 7.01
N LEU A 86 -9.73 4.12 8.28
CA LEU A 86 -10.63 3.94 9.41
C LEU A 86 -10.17 4.90 10.52
N GLY A 87 -11.03 5.86 10.88
CA GLY A 87 -10.85 6.74 12.04
C GLY A 87 -9.86 7.91 11.88
N TYR A 88 -9.19 8.05 10.74
CA TYR A 88 -8.41 9.24 10.36
C TYR A 88 -9.25 10.12 9.42
N ARG A 89 -9.19 11.46 9.61
CA ARG A 89 -9.90 12.44 8.77
C ARG A 89 -8.95 13.24 7.86
N ASP A 90 -7.77 13.57 8.37
CA ASP A 90 -6.79 14.37 7.64
C ASP A 90 -5.58 13.50 7.26
N TRP A 91 -5.35 13.39 5.96
CA TRP A 91 -4.21 12.69 5.41
C TRP A 91 -3.67 13.47 4.22
N ASP A 92 -2.84 14.47 4.48
CA ASP A 92 -2.26 15.30 3.42
C ASP A 92 -1.58 14.45 2.35
N TYR A 93 -1.81 14.83 1.10
CA TYR A 93 -1.19 14.23 -0.05
C TYR A 93 -0.11 15.17 -0.58
N VAL A 94 1.10 14.65 -0.70
CA VAL A 94 2.22 15.32 -1.36
C VAL A 94 2.84 14.31 -2.31
N ARG A 95 2.96 14.69 -3.58
CA ARG A 95 3.55 13.83 -4.60
C ARG A 95 4.96 13.42 -4.21
N HIS A 96 5.23 12.13 -4.27
CA HIS A 96 6.54 11.58 -3.98
C HIS A 96 7.50 11.72 -5.18
N TYR A 97 8.81 11.83 -4.96
CA TYR A 97 9.81 12.13 -6.00
C TYR A 97 9.89 11.10 -7.14
N ARG A 98 9.34 9.88 -6.94
CA ARG A 98 9.31 8.80 -7.93
C ARG A 98 8.01 8.76 -8.76
N GLN A 99 7.03 9.58 -8.43
CA GLN A 99 5.72 9.57 -9.08
C GLN A 99 5.69 10.42 -10.32
#